data_AF-A0A932XFL7-F1
#
_entry.id   AF-A0A932XFL7-F1
#
_cell.length_a   1.000
_cell.length_b   1.000
_cell.length_c   1.000
_cell.angle_alpha   90.00
_cell.angle_beta   90.00
_cell.angle_gamma   90.00
#
_symmetry.space_group_name_H-M   'P 1'
#
loop_
_entity.id
_entity.type
_entity.pdbx_description
1 polymer ?
#
loop_
_entity_poly.entity_id
_entity_poly.type
_entity_poly.pdbx_seq_one_letter_code
_entity_poly.pdbx_strand_id
1 'polypeptide(L)'
;MKILDVRTPGEFESAHIPGSYNVPLDQLAEHRYEIRAGVDTPIVVVCRSGMRARQAEQLLREADLTQLHVLDGGLAAWESAGLDIRKGRTRWSLERQVRAAAGALALLGGLGSLFVWRPLIAIPTFVGAGLLFAGVTDTCTMGRLLARLPYNRDATCDVASVVAELTGKPPTVRA
;
A
#
# COMPACT_ATOMS: atom_id res chain seq x y z
N MET A 1 -0.71 25.02 4.94
CA MET A 1 -0.24 23.75 5.54
C MET A 1 -0.69 22.62 4.66
N LYS A 2 0.18 21.65 4.37
CA LYS A 2 -0.13 20.49 3.52
C LYS A 2 -0.02 19.20 4.33
N ILE A 3 -0.79 18.17 3.97
CA ILE A 3 -0.76 16.86 4.62
C ILE A 3 -0.13 15.85 3.67
N LEU A 4 0.91 15.16 4.10
CA LEU A 4 1.67 14.18 3.33
C LEU A 4 1.45 12.79 3.91
N ASP A 5 0.78 11.91 3.19
CA ASP A 5 0.56 10.53 3.56
C ASP A 5 1.65 9.63 2.97
N VAL A 6 2.45 9.03 3.84
CA VAL A 6 3.62 8.21 3.46
C VAL A 6 3.33 6.71 3.40
N ARG A 7 2.05 6.35 3.38
CA ARG A 7 1.62 4.95 3.20
C ARG A 7 1.67 4.54 1.74
N THR A 8 1.50 3.24 1.51
CA THR A 8 1.40 2.70 0.15
C THR A 8 0.17 3.27 -0.58
N PRO A 9 0.18 3.37 -1.92
CA PRO A 9 -0.95 3.97 -2.63
C PRO A 9 -2.26 3.18 -2.45
N GLY A 10 -2.18 1.85 -2.26
CA GLY A 10 -3.35 1.03 -1.94
C GLY A 10 -3.94 1.35 -0.56
N GLU A 11 -3.12 1.68 0.44
CA GLU A 11 -3.62 2.15 1.74
C GLU A 11 -4.27 3.52 1.63
N PHE A 12 -3.69 4.43 0.85
CA PHE A 12 -4.23 5.77 0.61
C PHE A 12 -5.57 5.74 -0.15
N GLU A 13 -5.64 4.96 -1.22
CA GLU A 13 -6.88 4.78 -2.01
C GLU A 13 -8.00 4.18 -1.15
N SER A 14 -7.68 3.29 -0.21
CA SER A 14 -8.69 2.69 0.67
C SER A 14 -9.32 3.71 1.62
N ALA A 15 -8.50 4.57 2.24
CA ALA A 15 -8.94 5.62 3.16
C ALA A 15 -7.81 6.63 3.38
N HIS A 16 -8.08 7.93 3.24
CA HIS A 16 -7.13 9.01 3.49
C HIS A 16 -7.80 10.30 3.98
N ILE A 17 -7.00 11.23 4.50
CA ILE A 17 -7.48 12.55 4.95
C ILE A 17 -7.82 13.40 3.71
N PRO A 18 -8.99 14.04 3.61
CA PRO A 18 -9.33 14.90 2.48
C PRO A 18 -8.25 15.97 2.21
N GLY A 19 -7.78 16.08 0.95
CA GLY A 19 -6.75 17.06 0.58
C GLY A 19 -5.32 16.70 1.00
N SER A 20 -5.10 15.47 1.49
CA SER A 20 -3.74 14.93 1.67
C SER A 20 -3.15 14.43 0.35
N TYR A 21 -1.83 14.39 0.28
CA TYR A 21 -1.05 13.95 -0.88
C TYR A 21 -0.32 12.66 -0.53
N ASN A 22 -0.33 11.68 -1.43
CA ASN A 22 0.34 10.40 -1.18
C ASN A 22 1.76 10.39 -1.76
N VAL A 23 2.77 10.27 -0.92
CA VAL A 23 4.15 9.99 -1.34
C VAL A 23 4.68 8.86 -0.47
N PRO A 24 4.62 7.60 -0.96
CA PRO A 24 5.09 6.42 -0.23
C PRO A 24 6.50 6.60 0.35
N LEU A 25 6.76 6.06 1.54
CA LEU A 25 8.03 6.24 2.26
C LEU A 25 9.28 5.88 1.43
N ASP A 26 9.19 4.82 0.64
CA ASP A 26 10.23 4.38 -0.29
C ASP A 26 10.53 5.43 -1.36
N GLN A 27 9.49 5.94 -2.02
CA GLN A 27 9.61 7.01 -3.01
C GLN A 27 10.06 8.34 -2.39
N LEU A 28 9.60 8.63 -1.17
CA LEU A 28 10.01 9.81 -0.43
C LEU A 28 11.50 9.81 -0.13
N ALA A 29 12.07 8.66 0.24
CA ALA A 29 13.50 8.52 0.48
C ALA A 29 14.32 8.85 -0.78
N GLU A 30 13.85 8.42 -1.95
CA GLU A 30 14.49 8.66 -3.25
C GLU A 30 14.37 10.12 -3.70
N HIS A 31 13.21 10.76 -3.48
CA HIS A 31 12.88 12.10 -4.00
C HIS A 31 12.95 13.23 -2.97
N ARG A 32 13.51 13.00 -1.77
CA ARG A 32 13.53 13.97 -0.65
C ARG A 32 14.03 15.38 -1.00
N TYR A 33 15.05 15.51 -1.85
CA TYR A 33 15.59 16.81 -2.26
C TYR A 33 14.69 17.54 -3.25
N GLU A 34 13.99 16.81 -4.12
CA GLU A 34 13.01 17.39 -5.05
C GLU A 34 11.79 17.91 -4.28
N ILE A 35 11.33 17.16 -3.27
CA ILE A 35 10.28 17.58 -2.34
C ILE A 35 10.70 18.85 -1.59
N ARG A 36 11.93 18.87 -1.05
CA ARG A 36 12.45 20.06 -0.36
C ARG A 36 12.48 21.30 -1.23
N ALA A 37 12.91 21.16 -2.48
CA ALA A 37 13.10 22.28 -3.39
C ALA A 37 11.80 22.97 -3.82
N GLY A 38 10.66 22.32 -3.66
CA GLY A 38 9.37 22.88 -4.06
C GLY A 38 8.40 23.18 -2.92
N VAL A 39 8.71 22.81 -1.67
CA VAL A 39 7.79 23.05 -0.55
C VAL A 39 8.29 24.18 0.36
N ASP A 40 7.54 25.28 0.35
CA ASP A 40 7.75 26.45 1.23
C ASP A 40 6.71 26.57 2.36
N THR A 41 5.81 25.58 2.50
CA THR A 41 4.75 25.59 3.51
C THR A 41 4.94 24.47 4.53
N PRO A 42 4.47 24.64 5.79
CA PRO A 42 4.50 23.57 6.78
C PRO A 42 3.80 22.30 6.29
N ILE A 43 4.44 21.15 6.53
CA ILE A 43 3.94 19.82 6.15
C ILE A 43 3.62 19.02 7.41
N VAL A 44 2.43 18.41 7.45
CA VAL A 44 2.08 17.38 8.40
C VAL A 44 2.23 16.01 7.74
N VAL A 45 3.09 15.17 8.29
CA VAL A 45 3.32 13.81 7.80
C VAL A 45 2.40 12.85 8.54
N VAL A 46 1.68 12.01 7.80
CA VAL A 46 0.75 11.02 8.33
C VAL A 46 1.07 9.63 7.82
N CYS A 47 0.88 8.63 8.67
CA CYS A 47 0.80 7.24 8.26
C CYS A 47 -0.29 6.52 9.08
N ARG A 48 -0.29 5.18 9.12
CA ARG A 48 -1.33 4.43 9.84
C ARG A 48 -1.33 4.73 11.35
N SER A 49 -0.15 4.73 11.97
CA SER A 49 0.02 4.77 13.44
C SER A 49 1.14 5.72 13.93
N GLY A 50 1.80 6.44 13.02
CA GLY A 50 2.91 7.37 13.32
C GLY A 50 4.33 6.83 13.09
N MET A 51 4.55 5.50 13.07
CA MET A 51 5.90 4.93 12.90
C MET A 51 6.59 5.34 11.59
N ARG A 52 5.94 5.08 10.45
CA ARG A 52 6.45 5.49 9.12
C ARG A 52 6.54 7.01 8.97
N ALA A 53 5.68 7.76 9.65
CA ALA A 53 5.68 9.22 9.57
C ALA A 53 6.91 9.82 10.27
N ARG A 54 7.35 9.25 11.41
CA ARG A 54 8.61 9.64 12.05
C ARG A 54 9.84 9.30 11.20
N GLN A 55 9.83 8.16 10.51
CA GLN A 55 10.90 7.82 9.57
C GLN A 55 10.96 8.81 8.41
N ALA A 56 9.82 9.14 7.81
CA ALA A 56 9.74 10.15 6.76
C ALA A 56 10.18 11.54 7.26
N GLU A 57 9.78 11.93 8.48
CA GLU A 57 10.24 13.17 9.10
C GLU A 57 11.77 13.23 9.19
N GLN A 58 12.41 12.16 9.68
CA GLN A 58 13.87 12.10 9.77
C GLN A 58 14.53 12.27 8.40
N LEU A 59 14.05 11.54 7.39
CA LEU A 59 14.57 11.62 6.02
C LEU A 59 14.41 13.02 5.40
N LEU A 60 13.30 13.71 5.66
CA LEU A 60 13.07 15.06 5.17
C LEU A 60 13.89 16.11 5.96
N ARG A 61 14.13 15.90 7.25
CA ARG A 61 15.04 16.74 8.05
C ARG A 61 16.49 16.63 7.56
N GLU A 62 16.94 15.44 7.15
CA GLU A 62 18.24 15.23 6.49
C GLU A 62 18.35 15.98 5.14
N ALA A 63 17.23 16.35 4.54
CA ALA A 63 17.14 17.20 3.36
C ALA A 63 16.87 18.68 3.70
N ASP A 64 17.18 19.13 4.92
CA ASP A 64 17.00 20.51 5.41
C ASP A 64 15.54 21.02 5.38
N LEU A 65 14.56 20.12 5.45
CA LEU A 65 13.15 20.47 5.59
C LEU A 65 12.78 20.59 7.07
N THR A 66 12.63 21.82 7.55
CA THR A 66 12.51 22.10 9.00
C THR A 66 11.07 22.27 9.48
N GLN A 67 10.15 22.64 8.59
CA GLN A 67 8.73 22.86 8.91
C GLN A 67 7.91 21.56 8.78
N LEU A 68 8.29 20.56 9.58
CA LEU A 68 7.67 19.24 9.61
C LEU A 68 7.00 18.98 10.96
N HIS A 69 5.79 18.42 10.88
CA HIS A 69 5.05 17.91 12.03
C HIS A 69 4.57 16.50 11.74
N VAL A 70 4.56 15.62 12.75
CA VAL A 70 3.99 14.27 12.63
C VAL A 70 2.60 14.29 13.24
N LEU A 71 1.62 13.69 12.56
CA LEU A 71 0.30 13.50 13.14
C LEU A 71 0.35 12.41 14.22
N ASP A 72 0.11 12.81 15.48
CA ASP A 72 0.08 11.89 16.61
C ASP A 72 -1.01 10.83 16.45
N GLY A 73 -0.62 9.57 16.67
CA GLY A 73 -1.50 8.41 16.45
C GLY A 73 -1.85 8.11 14.99
N GLY A 74 -1.42 8.94 14.04
CA GLY A 74 -1.63 8.76 12.60
C GLY A 74 -3.12 8.76 12.20
N LEU A 75 -3.41 8.15 11.06
CA LEU A 75 -4.77 8.06 10.53
C LEU A 75 -5.71 7.31 11.49
N ALA A 76 -5.21 6.36 12.29
CA ALA A 76 -6.04 5.64 13.26
C ALA A 76 -6.63 6.57 14.33
N ALA A 77 -5.83 7.51 14.86
CA ALA A 77 -6.32 8.49 15.82
C ALA A 77 -7.25 9.53 15.17
N TRP A 78 -6.97 9.92 13.93
CA TRP A 78 -7.87 10.79 13.14
C TRP A 78 -9.25 10.14 12.96
N GLU A 79 -9.28 8.84 12.62
CA GLU A 79 -10.52 8.07 12.48
C GLU A 79 -11.26 7.92 13.81
N SER A 80 -10.54 7.63 14.91
CA SER A 80 -11.17 7.49 16.23
C SER A 80 -11.69 8.81 16.79
N ALA A 81 -11.13 9.94 16.36
CA ALA A 81 -11.63 11.27 16.69
C ALA A 81 -12.90 11.66 15.91
N GLY A 82 -13.37 10.80 15.00
CA GLY A 82 -14.57 11.06 14.20
C GLY A 82 -14.40 12.16 13.14
N LEU A 83 -13.15 12.44 12.76
CA LEU A 83 -12.83 13.46 11.76
C LEU A 83 -13.04 12.91 10.34
N ASP A 84 -13.21 13.83 9.39
CA ASP A 84 -13.52 13.47 8.00
C ASP A 84 -12.42 12.63 7.34
N ILE A 85 -12.84 11.54 6.69
CA ILE A 85 -11.99 10.62 5.93
C ILE A 85 -12.62 10.37 4.57
N ARG A 86 -11.86 10.51 3.50
CA ARG A 86 -12.24 10.02 2.18
C ARG A 86 -11.97 8.53 2.12
N LYS A 87 -13.03 7.73 2.05
CA LYS A 87 -12.95 6.28 1.82
C LYS A 87 -13.06 6.02 0.32
N GLY A 88 -12.12 5.27 -0.23
CA GLY A 88 -12.17 4.82 -1.62
C GLY A 88 -12.35 3.30 -1.69
N ARG A 89 -11.84 2.68 -2.76
CA ARG A 89 -12.00 1.23 -2.95
C ARG A 89 -11.11 0.49 -1.96
N THR A 90 -11.72 -0.28 -1.06
CA THR A 90 -10.98 -1.22 -0.21
C THR A 90 -10.50 -2.39 -1.06
N ARG A 91 -9.19 -2.47 -1.31
CA ARG A 91 -8.59 -3.63 -1.99
C ARG A 91 -8.30 -4.74 -0.98
N TRP A 92 -8.64 -5.99 -1.32
CA TRP A 92 -8.23 -7.14 -0.49
C TRP A 92 -6.72 -7.30 -0.55
N SER A 93 -6.06 -7.48 0.61
CA SER A 93 -4.64 -7.77 0.64
C SER A 93 -4.32 -9.02 -0.19
N LEU A 94 -3.16 -9.01 -0.84
CA LEU A 94 -2.72 -10.13 -1.68
C LEU A 94 -2.72 -11.45 -0.89
N GLU A 95 -2.32 -11.40 0.38
CA GLU A 95 -2.39 -12.52 1.31
C GLU A 95 -3.82 -13.04 1.52
N ARG A 96 -4.80 -12.15 1.69
CA ARG A 96 -6.21 -12.53 1.82
C ARG A 96 -6.73 -13.16 0.53
N GLN A 97 -6.32 -12.65 -0.63
CA GLN A 97 -6.67 -13.22 -1.94
C GLN A 97 -6.08 -14.62 -2.12
N VAL A 98 -4.79 -14.82 -1.79
CA VAL A 98 -4.13 -16.12 -1.87
C VAL A 98 -4.82 -17.14 -0.97
N ARG A 99 -5.08 -16.78 0.30
CA ARG A 99 -5.75 -17.68 1.25
C ARG A 99 -7.15 -18.07 0.77
N ALA A 100 -7.93 -17.10 0.28
CA ALA A 100 -9.27 -17.37 -0.23
C ALA A 100 -9.25 -18.26 -1.48
N ALA A 101 -8.38 -17.98 -2.44
CA ALA A 101 -8.29 -18.74 -3.69
C ALA A 101 -7.79 -20.17 -3.46
N ALA A 102 -6.71 -20.35 -2.70
CA ALA A 102 -6.18 -21.67 -2.37
C ALA A 102 -7.19 -22.48 -1.55
N GLY A 103 -7.84 -21.86 -0.56
CA GLY A 103 -8.89 -22.49 0.23
C GLY A 103 -10.09 -22.93 -0.61
N ALA A 104 -10.56 -22.08 -1.53
CA ALA A 104 -11.68 -22.41 -2.41
C ALA A 104 -11.34 -23.58 -3.35
N LEU A 105 -10.15 -23.60 -3.96
CA LEU A 105 -9.70 -24.70 -4.82
C LEU A 105 -9.61 -26.02 -4.05
N ALA A 106 -9.04 -26.00 -2.85
CA ALA A 106 -8.93 -27.19 -2.01
C ALA A 106 -10.31 -27.71 -1.56
N LEU A 107 -11.20 -26.81 -1.12
CA LEU A 107 -12.56 -27.16 -0.69
C LEU A 107 -13.38 -27.76 -1.84
N LEU A 108 -13.40 -27.10 -2.99
CA LEU A 108 -14.16 -27.56 -4.16
C LEU A 108 -13.59 -28.87 -4.71
N GLY A 109 -12.27 -29.01 -4.80
CA GLY A 109 -11.62 -30.26 -5.23
C GLY A 109 -11.88 -31.42 -4.26
N GLY A 110 -11.83 -31.16 -2.94
CA GLY A 110 -12.15 -32.14 -1.92
C GLY A 110 -13.60 -32.60 -1.96
N LEU A 111 -14.56 -31.67 -1.97
CA LEU A 111 -15.99 -31.99 -2.11
C LEU A 111 -16.28 -32.71 -3.42
N GLY A 112 -15.73 -32.23 -4.53
CA GLY A 112 -15.86 -32.88 -5.84
C GLY A 112 -15.32 -34.31 -5.85
N SER A 113 -14.26 -34.59 -5.09
CA SER A 113 -13.69 -35.94 -4.98
C SER A 113 -14.61 -36.94 -4.26
N LEU A 114 -15.42 -36.45 -3.32
CA LEU A 114 -16.35 -37.27 -2.56
C LEU A 114 -17.64 -37.53 -3.34
N PHE A 115 -18.14 -36.54 -4.08
CA PHE A 115 -19.49 -36.58 -4.65
C PHE A 115 -19.55 -36.74 -6.18
N VAL A 116 -18.49 -36.43 -6.91
CA VAL A 116 -18.51 -36.40 -8.39
C VAL A 116 -17.49 -37.36 -8.98
N TRP A 117 -16.21 -37.18 -8.67
CA TRP A 117 -15.13 -37.93 -9.30
C TRP A 117 -13.91 -38.04 -8.40
N ARG A 118 -13.62 -39.27 -7.92
CA ARG A 118 -12.56 -39.55 -6.93
C ARG A 118 -11.18 -38.95 -7.27
N PRO A 119 -10.70 -38.92 -8.53
CA PRO A 119 -9.43 -38.29 -8.89
C PRO A 119 -9.31 -36.79 -8.60
N LEU A 120 -10.41 -36.06 -8.36
CA LEU A 120 -10.37 -34.64 -8.00
C LEU A 120 -9.63 -34.35 -6.69
N ILE A 121 -9.36 -35.37 -5.87
CA ILE A 121 -8.51 -35.28 -4.66
C ILE A 121 -7.07 -34.81 -4.99
N ALA A 122 -6.62 -34.96 -6.24
CA ALA A 122 -5.33 -34.44 -6.69
C ALA A 122 -5.24 -32.90 -6.53
N ILE A 123 -6.35 -32.18 -6.68
CA ILE A 123 -6.40 -30.71 -6.56
C ILE A 123 -6.03 -30.25 -5.13
N PRO A 124 -6.75 -30.63 -4.06
CA PRO A 124 -6.40 -30.22 -2.70
C PRO A 124 -5.01 -30.74 -2.29
N THR A 125 -4.62 -31.94 -2.75
CA THR A 125 -3.29 -32.49 -2.47
C THR A 125 -2.18 -31.62 -3.07
N PHE A 126 -2.33 -31.20 -4.33
CA PHE A 126 -1.38 -30.33 -5.00
C PHE A 126 -1.35 -28.92 -4.36
N VAL A 127 -2.51 -28.34 -4.07
CA VAL A 127 -2.60 -27.03 -3.42
C VAL A 127 -1.93 -27.06 -2.04
N GLY A 128 -2.19 -28.08 -1.23
CA GLY A 128 -1.58 -28.26 0.09
C GLY A 128 -0.06 -28.43 0.03
N ALA A 129 0.43 -29.27 -0.89
CA ALA A 129 1.87 -29.44 -1.11
C ALA A 129 2.54 -28.13 -1.55
N GLY A 130 1.90 -27.37 -2.44
CA GLY A 130 2.39 -26.06 -2.88
C GLY A 130 2.44 -25.02 -1.75
N LEU A 131 1.44 -25.00 -0.85
CA LEU A 131 1.44 -24.11 0.31
C LEU A 131 2.54 -24.46 1.31
N LEU A 132 2.78 -25.74 1.56
CA LEU A 132 3.89 -26.20 2.40
C LEU A 132 5.24 -25.81 1.80
N PHE A 133 5.44 -26.05 0.50
CA PHE A 133 6.66 -25.65 -0.20
C PHE A 133 6.88 -24.12 -0.15
N ALA A 134 5.83 -23.34 -0.40
CA ALA A 134 5.90 -21.88 -0.32
C ALA A 134 6.26 -21.39 1.09
N GLY A 135 5.74 -22.04 2.14
CA GLY A 135 6.07 -21.72 3.53
C GLY A 135 7.52 -22.07 3.90
N VAL A 136 8.12 -23.08 3.28
CA VAL A 136 9.53 -23.46 3.51
C VAL A 136 10.50 -22.56 2.75
N THR A 137 10.11 -22.06 1.57
CA THR A 137 11.00 -21.35 0.64
C THR A 137 10.74 -19.84 0.57
N ASP A 138 9.86 -19.32 1.42
CA ASP A 138 9.34 -17.95 1.38
C ASP A 138 8.88 -17.50 -0.02
N THR A 139 8.53 -18.45 -0.89
CA THR A 139 8.20 -18.19 -2.31
C THR A 139 6.72 -18.44 -2.56
N CYS A 140 5.93 -17.36 -2.58
CA CYS A 140 4.51 -17.44 -2.89
C CYS A 140 4.24 -17.21 -4.40
N THR A 141 4.31 -18.28 -5.21
CA THR A 141 4.05 -18.21 -6.66
C THR A 141 2.64 -17.69 -6.98
N MET A 142 1.64 -18.08 -6.19
CA MET A 142 0.27 -17.58 -6.32
C MET A 142 0.20 -16.07 -6.07
N GLY A 143 0.88 -15.57 -5.03
CA GLY A 143 0.97 -14.13 -4.77
C GLY A 143 1.59 -13.38 -5.94
N ARG A 144 2.69 -13.89 -6.53
CA ARG A 144 3.31 -13.29 -7.73
C ARG A 144 2.38 -13.27 -8.95
N LEU A 145 1.52 -14.28 -9.11
CA LEU A 145 0.53 -14.32 -10.19
C LEU A 145 -0.61 -13.34 -9.94
N LEU A 146 -1.18 -13.31 -8.72
CA LEU A 146 -2.26 -12.39 -8.34
C LEU A 146 -1.81 -10.93 -8.38
N ALA A 147 -0.53 -10.64 -8.08
CA ALA A 147 0.03 -9.30 -8.17
C ALA A 147 -0.01 -8.73 -9.60
N ARG A 148 -0.13 -9.59 -10.61
CA ARG A 148 -0.26 -9.21 -12.02
C ARG A 148 -1.70 -8.99 -12.48
N LEU A 149 -2.72 -9.25 -11.66
CA LEU A 149 -4.10 -8.99 -12.06
C LEU A 149 -4.38 -7.48 -12.09
N PRO A 150 -5.26 -6.98 -12.99
CA PRO A 150 -5.60 -5.56 -13.09
C PRO A 150 -6.03 -4.95 -11.75
N TYR A 151 -6.80 -5.72 -10.96
CA TYR A 151 -7.22 -5.34 -9.60
C TYR A 151 -6.05 -4.93 -8.67
N ASN A 152 -4.83 -5.37 -8.94
CA ASN A 152 -3.63 -5.12 -8.14
C ASN A 152 -2.55 -4.28 -8.85
N ARG A 153 -2.77 -3.84 -10.10
CA ARG A 153 -1.78 -3.10 -10.91
C ARG A 153 -1.84 -1.58 -10.76
N ASP A 154 -2.98 -1.04 -10.34
CA ASP A 154 -3.28 0.40 -10.51
C ASP A 154 -2.98 1.29 -9.29
N ALA A 155 -2.21 0.81 -8.31
CA ALA A 155 -1.81 1.60 -7.14
C ALA A 155 -0.43 2.24 -7.37
N THR A 156 -0.22 2.86 -8.53
CA THR A 156 1.02 3.59 -8.85
C THR A 156 0.91 5.02 -8.34
N CYS A 157 1.82 5.44 -7.47
CA CYS A 157 2.02 6.84 -7.15
C CYS A 157 2.97 7.42 -8.21
N ASP A 158 2.48 8.37 -9.02
CA ASP A 158 3.33 9.21 -9.85
C ASP A 158 3.89 10.35 -8.99
N VAL A 159 5.07 10.13 -8.43
CA VAL A 159 5.74 11.08 -7.55
C VAL A 159 5.89 12.44 -8.21
N ALA A 160 6.16 12.48 -9.51
CA ALA A 160 6.42 13.73 -10.22
C ALA A 160 5.16 14.62 -10.28
N SER A 161 3.99 14.06 -10.56
CA SER A 161 2.73 14.82 -10.53
C SER A 161 2.30 15.17 -9.12
N VAL A 162 2.48 14.26 -8.15
CA VAL A 162 2.15 14.55 -6.74
C VAL A 162 3.06 15.64 -6.17
N VAL A 163 4.36 15.61 -6.47
CA VAL A 163 5.30 16.67 -6.08
C VAL A 163 4.96 17.95 -6.81
N ALA A 164 4.61 17.93 -8.09
CA ALA A 164 4.14 19.11 -8.82
C ALA A 164 2.93 19.77 -8.13
N GLU A 165 1.92 18.99 -7.75
CA GLU A 165 0.73 19.48 -7.04
C GLU A 165 1.06 19.95 -5.61
N LEU A 166 1.92 19.21 -4.91
CA LEU A 166 2.46 19.58 -3.60
C LEU A 166 3.31 20.84 -3.60
N THR A 167 3.86 21.25 -4.74
CA THR A 167 4.78 22.39 -4.85
C THR A 167 4.17 23.55 -5.63
N GLY A 168 3.03 23.34 -6.30
CA GLY A 168 2.40 24.32 -7.18
C GLY A 168 3.19 24.60 -8.45
N LYS A 169 4.17 23.75 -8.79
CA LYS A 169 5.04 23.87 -9.97
C LYS A 169 4.68 22.78 -10.99
N PRO A 170 4.67 23.03 -12.31
CA PRO A 170 4.41 21.99 -13.30
C PRO A 170 5.46 20.86 -13.21
N PRO A 171 5.08 19.60 -13.49
CA PRO A 171 6.01 18.47 -13.41
C PRO A 171 7.18 18.68 -14.36
N THR A 172 8.41 18.58 -13.84
CA THR A 172 9.61 18.59 -14.67
C THR A 172 9.68 17.29 -15.45
N VAL A 173 9.16 17.30 -16.67
CA VAL A 173 9.34 16.20 -17.63
C VAL A 173 10.84 16.06 -17.87
N ARG A 174 11.45 14.95 -17.41
CA ARG A 174 12.79 14.57 -17.88
C ARG A 174 12.65 14.15 -19.34
N ALA A 175 13.27 14.93 -20.23
CA ALA A 175 13.39 14.63 -21.66
C ALA A 175 14.32 13.44 -21.91
#